data_AF-A0A258UEN3-F1
#
_entry.id   AF-A0A258UEN3-F1
#
_cell.length_a   1.000
_cell.length_b   1.000
_cell.length_c   1.000
_cell.angle_alpha   90.00
_cell.angle_beta   90.00
_cell.angle_gamma   90.00
#
_symmetry.space_group_name_H-M   'P 1'
#
loop_
_entity.id
_entity.type
_entity.pdbx_description
1 polymer ?
#
loop_
_entity_poly.entity_id
_entity_poly.type
_entity_poly.pdbx_seq_one_letter_code
_entity_poly.pdbx_strand_id
1 'polypeptide(L)'
;MKKILLFAFMLVGFVSASNAQSAPTDTTVNQLVGKYKFAEGSPVAEVTVVLENGVLMMNSQAGSSTLEKSAEDVYVITQFQGTAKFTRDENKKVTGVTILAMGYELVGTKEPVSTVAFSTKKAVLLSPVVK
;
A
#
# COMPACT_ATOMS: atom_id res chain seq x y z
N MET A 1 -24.66 -59.13 34.16
CA MET A 1 -25.74 -58.12 34.34
C MET A 1 -25.07 -56.76 34.40
N LYS A 2 -24.96 -56.04 33.29
CA LYS A 2 -25.89 -55.01 32.77
C LYS A 2 -25.62 -53.65 33.44
N LYS A 3 -25.47 -52.63 32.58
CA LYS A 3 -25.23 -51.19 32.85
C LYS A 3 -23.71 -50.94 33.07
N ILE A 4 -23.03 -50.10 32.29
CA ILE A 4 -23.32 -48.71 31.99
C ILE A 4 -22.80 -48.34 30.59
N LEU A 5 -23.70 -47.68 29.87
CA LEU A 5 -23.55 -46.97 28.61
C LEU A 5 -22.80 -45.64 28.86
N LEU A 6 -22.17 -45.10 27.81
CA LEU A 6 -21.89 -43.68 27.59
C LEU A 6 -20.55 -43.13 28.12
N PHE A 7 -19.51 -43.15 27.29
CA PHE A 7 -18.46 -42.12 27.30
C PHE A 7 -18.02 -41.83 25.85
N ALA A 8 -18.99 -41.36 25.06
CA ALA A 8 -18.70 -40.55 23.88
C ALA A 8 -18.62 -39.11 24.37
N PHE A 9 -17.42 -38.54 24.60
CA PHE A 9 -17.18 -37.08 24.59
C PHE A 9 -15.71 -36.69 24.88
N MET A 10 -14.69 -37.32 24.30
CA MET A 10 -13.34 -36.74 24.43
C MET A 10 -12.35 -37.27 23.39
N LEU A 11 -12.32 -36.63 22.22
CA LEU A 11 -11.05 -36.20 21.66
C LEU A 11 -11.34 -35.03 20.73
N VAL A 12 -11.19 -33.85 21.32
CA VAL A 12 -11.15 -32.56 20.65
C VAL A 12 -10.10 -32.66 19.55
N GLY A 13 -10.57 -32.82 18.32
CA GLY A 13 -9.75 -32.66 17.13
C GLY A 13 -9.19 -31.26 17.14
N PHE A 14 -7.89 -31.19 17.36
CA PHE A 14 -7.07 -29.99 17.34
C PHE A 14 -7.08 -29.44 15.91
N VAL A 15 -8.13 -28.70 15.54
CA VAL A 15 -8.12 -27.88 14.33
C VAL A 15 -7.34 -26.63 14.65
N SER A 16 -6.02 -26.71 14.43
CA SER A 16 -5.19 -25.53 14.24
C SER A 16 -5.77 -24.75 13.06
N ALA A 17 -6.72 -23.86 13.32
CA ALA A 17 -7.11 -22.83 12.37
C ALA A 17 -5.96 -21.81 12.32
N SER A 18 -4.92 -22.15 11.56
CA SER A 18 -3.88 -21.23 11.14
C SER A 18 -4.48 -20.25 10.12
N ASN A 19 -5.31 -19.32 10.59
CA ASN A 19 -5.65 -18.13 9.82
C ASN A 19 -4.52 -17.11 9.98
N ALA A 20 -3.41 -17.40 9.31
CA ALA A 20 -2.38 -16.42 9.02
C ALA A 20 -1.83 -16.67 7.61
N GLN A 21 -2.72 -16.85 6.62
CA GLN A 21 -2.34 -16.67 5.22
C GLN A 21 -2.49 -15.19 4.88
N SER A 22 -1.74 -14.34 5.59
CA SER A 22 -1.22 -13.13 4.98
C SER A 22 -0.18 -13.65 3.99
N ALA A 23 -0.54 -13.75 2.72
CA ALA A 23 0.48 -13.83 1.69
C ALA A 23 1.52 -12.74 2.00
N PRO A 24 2.83 -13.00 1.92
CA PRO A 24 3.82 -11.94 1.93
C PRO A 24 3.62 -11.16 0.63
N THR A 25 2.63 -10.27 0.59
CA THR A 25 2.53 -9.22 -0.41
C THR A 25 3.75 -8.38 -0.15
N ASP A 26 4.79 -8.55 -0.98
CA ASP A 26 6.10 -7.91 -0.90
C ASP A 26 5.96 -6.51 -0.27
N THR A 27 6.18 -6.44 1.04
CA THR A 27 5.81 -5.29 1.87
C THR A 27 6.58 -4.05 1.43
N THR A 28 7.72 -4.29 0.77
CA THR A 28 8.60 -3.34 0.11
C THR A 28 7.93 -2.60 -1.04
N VAL A 29 7.23 -3.33 -1.93
CA VAL A 29 6.60 -2.77 -3.14
C VAL A 29 5.40 -1.91 -2.77
N ASN A 30 4.59 -2.37 -1.82
CA ASN A 30 3.44 -1.61 -1.33
C ASN A 30 3.83 -0.29 -0.68
N GLN A 31 5.01 -0.19 -0.09
CA GLN A 31 5.51 1.07 0.49
C GLN A 31 5.85 2.13 -0.57
N LEU A 32 6.04 1.74 -1.84
CA LEU A 32 6.30 2.65 -2.96
C LEU A 32 5.00 3.27 -3.48
N VAL A 33 3.87 2.59 -3.35
CA VAL A 33 2.56 3.09 -3.78
C VAL A 33 2.19 4.37 -3.04
N GLY A 34 1.77 5.39 -3.78
CA GLY A 34 1.40 6.69 -3.23
C GLY A 34 1.71 7.84 -4.17
N LYS A 35 1.36 9.04 -3.72
CA LYS A 35 1.59 10.28 -4.45
C LYS A 35 2.89 10.93 -4.02
N TYR A 36 3.64 11.47 -4.97
CA TYR A 36 4.90 12.16 -4.76
C TYR A 36 4.81 13.53 -5.40
N LYS A 37 5.08 14.56 -4.61
CA LYS A 37 5.07 15.96 -5.07
C LYS A 37 6.47 16.47 -5.27
N PHE A 38 6.70 17.11 -6.41
CA PHE A 38 7.96 17.77 -6.74
C PHE A 38 7.94 19.25 -6.31
N ALA A 39 9.10 19.88 -6.30
CA ALA A 39 9.23 21.30 -5.97
C ALA A 39 8.46 22.19 -6.98
N GLU A 40 7.99 23.35 -6.51
CA GLU A 40 7.37 24.33 -7.40
C GLU A 40 8.31 24.74 -8.54
N GLY A 41 7.77 24.90 -9.74
CA GLY A 41 8.54 25.15 -10.96
C GLY A 41 9.10 23.91 -11.65
N SER A 42 8.91 22.71 -11.08
CA SER A 42 9.24 21.44 -11.76
C SER A 42 8.38 21.26 -13.03
N PRO A 43 8.91 20.66 -14.10
CA PRO A 43 8.16 20.39 -15.34
C PRO A 43 6.97 19.43 -15.13
N VAL A 44 7.03 18.64 -14.06
CA VAL A 44 5.96 17.78 -13.57
C VAL A 44 5.72 18.13 -12.10
N ALA A 45 4.48 18.47 -11.74
CA ALA A 45 4.15 18.86 -10.37
C ALA A 45 4.13 17.66 -9.41
N GLU A 46 3.66 16.51 -9.88
CA GLU A 46 3.46 15.32 -9.08
C GLU A 46 3.41 14.05 -9.93
N VAL A 47 3.75 12.93 -9.31
CA VAL A 47 3.53 11.58 -9.85
C VAL A 47 2.76 10.74 -8.83
N THR A 48 1.97 9.79 -9.31
CA THR A 48 1.29 8.79 -8.49
C THR A 48 1.79 7.41 -8.88
N VAL A 49 2.33 6.69 -7.90
CA VAL A 49 2.75 5.30 -8.05
C VAL A 49 1.62 4.41 -7.59
N VAL A 50 1.20 3.47 -8.43
CA VAL A 50 0.13 2.50 -8.15
C VAL A 50 0.60 1.09 -8.48
N LEU A 51 0.00 0.10 -7.84
CA LEU A 51 0.21 -1.31 -8.15
C LEU A 51 -1.05 -1.83 -8.85
N GLU A 52 -0.98 -2.03 -10.15
CA GLU A 52 -2.10 -2.50 -10.97
C GLU A 52 -1.80 -3.89 -11.52
N ASN A 53 -2.65 -4.87 -11.22
CA ASN A 53 -2.47 -6.26 -11.66
C ASN A 53 -1.09 -6.85 -11.32
N GLY A 54 -0.48 -6.41 -10.22
CA GLY A 54 0.87 -6.84 -9.81
C GLY A 54 2.02 -6.11 -10.51
N VAL A 55 1.72 -5.15 -11.39
CA VAL A 55 2.71 -4.31 -12.08
C VAL A 55 2.73 -2.92 -11.44
N LEU A 56 3.92 -2.44 -11.08
CA LEU A 56 4.09 -1.07 -10.62
C LEU A 56 3.96 -0.11 -11.80
N MET A 57 3.09 0.87 -11.65
CA MET A 57 2.82 1.91 -12.63
C MET A 57 3.09 3.27 -12.00
N MET A 58 3.64 4.18 -12.79
CA MET A 58 3.82 5.59 -12.43
C MET A 58 2.99 6.44 -13.39
N ASN A 59 2.15 7.31 -12.83
CA ASN A 59 1.24 8.19 -13.55
C ASN A 59 1.53 9.64 -13.24
N SER A 60 1.51 10.51 -14.24
CA SER A 60 1.70 11.96 -14.08
C SER A 60 0.95 12.72 -15.18
N GLN A 61 0.95 14.05 -15.10
CA GLN A 61 0.45 14.90 -16.19
C GLN A 61 1.22 14.73 -17.51
N ALA A 62 2.47 14.24 -17.46
CA ALA A 62 3.29 13.99 -18.65
C ALA A 62 3.01 12.62 -19.30
N GLY A 63 2.26 11.74 -18.62
CA GLY A 63 1.92 10.41 -19.08
C GLY A 63 2.14 9.33 -18.02
N SER A 64 2.00 8.08 -18.46
CA SER A 64 2.08 6.88 -17.64
C SER A 64 3.18 5.93 -18.12
N SER A 65 3.80 5.20 -17.20
CA SER A 65 4.84 4.21 -17.50
C SER A 65 4.81 3.05 -16.52
N THR A 66 5.19 1.86 -16.97
CA THR A 66 5.56 0.78 -16.04
C THR A 66 6.87 1.11 -15.35
N LEU A 67 7.03 0.62 -14.12
CA LEU A 67 8.26 0.65 -13.34
C LEU A 67 8.84 -0.76 -13.26
N GLU A 68 10.02 -0.95 -13.84
CA GLU A 68 10.72 -2.24 -13.80
C GLU A 68 11.87 -2.18 -12.79
N LYS A 69 11.89 -3.14 -11.86
CA LYS A 69 12.92 -3.15 -10.81
C LYS A 69 14.30 -3.41 -11.41
N SER A 70 15.24 -2.51 -11.13
CA SER A 70 16.63 -2.63 -11.57
C SER A 70 17.59 -2.88 -10.40
N ALA A 71 17.35 -2.24 -9.25
CA ALA A 71 18.07 -2.51 -8.01
C ALA A 71 17.16 -2.34 -6.79
N GLU A 72 17.72 -2.40 -5.59
CA GLU A 72 17.00 -2.03 -4.37
C GLU A 72 16.55 -0.57 -4.45
N ASP A 73 15.23 -0.36 -4.37
CA ASP A 73 14.58 0.95 -4.49
C ASP A 73 14.87 1.72 -5.81
N VAL A 74 15.45 1.08 -6.82
CA VAL A 74 15.71 1.69 -8.13
C VAL A 74 14.92 0.96 -9.20
N TYR A 75 14.15 1.72 -9.97
CA TYR A 75 13.28 1.23 -11.02
C TYR A 75 13.54 1.98 -12.33
N VAL A 76 13.46 1.26 -13.45
CA VAL A 76 13.48 1.84 -14.80
C VAL A 76 12.06 2.30 -15.14
N ILE A 77 11.97 3.52 -15.66
CA ILE A 77 10.75 4.11 -16.21
C ILE A 77 10.75 3.80 -17.71
N THR A 78 10.12 2.69 -18.09
CA THR A 78 10.21 2.08 -19.43
C THR A 78 9.83 3.04 -20.56
N GLN A 79 8.73 3.77 -20.41
CA GLN A 79 8.18 4.65 -21.46
C GLN A 79 9.06 5.88 -21.72
N PHE A 80 9.81 6.32 -20.70
CA PHE A 80 10.60 7.55 -20.73
C PHE A 80 12.11 7.29 -20.71
N GLN A 81 12.52 6.02 -20.76
CA GLN A 81 13.92 5.58 -20.68
C GLN A 81 14.67 6.25 -19.52
N GLY A 82 14.00 6.34 -18.37
CA GLY A 82 14.51 7.02 -17.18
C GLY A 82 14.66 6.08 -15.98
N THR A 83 15.02 6.64 -14.84
CA THR A 83 15.11 5.90 -13.57
C THR A 83 14.38 6.61 -12.45
N ALA A 84 13.65 5.86 -11.63
CA ALA A 84 13.07 6.30 -10.37
C ALA A 84 13.83 5.63 -9.22
N LYS A 85 14.47 6.43 -8.36
CA LYS A 85 15.14 5.97 -7.13
C LYS A 85 14.34 6.42 -5.92
N PHE A 86 13.80 5.49 -5.17
CA PHE A 86 13.06 5.78 -3.95
C PHE A 86 14.01 5.99 -2.78
N THR A 87 13.69 6.97 -1.93
CA THR A 87 14.46 7.28 -0.73
C THR A 87 13.69 6.84 0.51
N ARG A 88 14.42 6.29 1.48
CA ARG A 88 13.89 5.82 2.77
C ARG A 88 14.50 6.61 3.92
N ASP A 89 13.73 6.75 4.99
CA ASP A 89 14.22 7.30 6.26
C ASP A 89 14.89 6.23 7.14
N GLU A 90 15.34 6.63 8.34
CA GLU A 90 15.96 5.76 9.34
C GLU A 90 15.05 4.60 9.80
N ASN A 91 13.73 4.76 9.66
CA ASN A 91 12.73 3.75 9.96
C ASN A 91 12.45 2.83 8.76
N LYS A 92 13.25 2.92 7.69
CA LYS A 92 13.10 2.20 6.41
C LYS A 92 11.79 2.53 5.68
N LYS A 93 11.13 3.63 6.04
CA LYS A 93 9.89 4.08 5.38
C LYS A 93 10.24 4.94 4.18
N VAL A 94 9.56 4.70 3.06
CA VAL A 94 9.72 5.48 1.83
C VAL A 94 9.20 6.90 2.06
N THR A 95 10.07 7.89 1.86
CA THR A 95 9.79 9.32 2.08
C THR A 95 9.86 10.14 0.81
N GLY A 96 10.49 9.64 -0.25
CA GLY A 96 10.62 10.38 -1.49
C GLY A 96 10.99 9.53 -2.69
N VAL A 97 11.15 10.20 -3.82
CA VAL A 97 11.59 9.64 -5.09
C VAL A 97 12.43 10.66 -5.85
N THR A 98 13.55 10.23 -6.42
CA THR A 98 14.34 10.98 -7.39
C THR A 98 14.14 10.37 -8.76
N ILE A 99 13.64 11.15 -9.71
CA ILE A 99 13.42 10.72 -11.10
C ILE A 99 14.45 11.39 -12.00
N LEU A 100 15.13 10.59 -12.81
CA LEU A 100 15.99 11.03 -13.90
C LEU A 100 15.34 10.61 -15.21
N ALA A 101 14.85 11.56 -16.01
CA ALA A 101 14.23 11.27 -17.30
C ALA A 101 14.38 12.47 -18.23
N MET A 102 14.63 12.21 -19.53
CA MET A 102 14.71 13.25 -20.57
C MET A 102 15.68 14.41 -20.23
N GLY A 103 16.72 14.16 -19.45
CA GLY A 103 17.70 15.18 -19.02
C GLY A 103 17.29 16.00 -17.79
N TYR A 104 16.14 15.72 -17.18
CA TYR A 104 15.69 16.37 -15.94
C TYR A 104 15.95 15.47 -14.72
N GLU A 105 16.29 16.11 -13.60
CA GLU A 105 16.28 15.52 -12.27
C GLU A 105 15.11 16.10 -11.47
N LEU A 106 14.17 15.24 -11.08
CA LEU A 106 13.00 15.62 -10.30
C LEU A 106 13.08 14.96 -8.93
N VAL A 107 13.18 15.77 -7.88
CA VAL A 107 13.22 15.30 -6.49
C VAL A 107 11.86 15.53 -5.85
N GLY A 108 11.18 14.45 -5.51
CA GLY A 108 9.82 14.45 -4.99
C GLY A 108 9.71 13.88 -3.59
N THR A 109 8.84 14.46 -2.79
CA THR A 109 8.50 14.00 -1.44
C THR A 109 7.19 13.22 -1.49
N LYS A 110 7.15 12.07 -0.82
CA LYS A 110 5.94 11.25 -0.70
C LYS A 110 4.93 11.98 0.16
N GLU A 111 3.72 12.17 -0.35
CA GLU A 111 2.64 12.73 0.45
C GLU A 111 2.25 11.75 1.56
N PRO A 112 2.01 12.26 2.78
CA PRO A 112 1.42 11.44 3.83
C PRO A 112 0.04 10.98 3.35
N VAL A 113 -0.21 9.68 3.44
CA VAL A 113 -1.56 9.15 3.28
C VAL A 113 -2.34 9.63 4.50
N SER A 114 -3.04 10.76 4.34
CA SER A 114 -4.01 11.22 5.32
C SER A 114 -5.06 10.13 5.43
N THR A 115 -4.97 9.28 6.45
CA THR A 115 -6.05 8.39 6.82
C THR A 115 -7.22 9.27 7.22
N VAL A 116 -8.08 9.60 6.25
CA VAL A 116 -9.43 10.06 6.55
C VAL A 116 -10.08 8.96 7.36
N ALA A 117 -10.07 9.14 8.68
CA ALA A 117 -10.81 8.30 9.59
C ALA A 117 -12.26 8.37 9.13
N PHE A 118 -12.77 7.29 8.53
CA PHE A 118 -14.19 7.08 8.36
C PHE A 118 -14.77 6.98 9.77
N SER A 119 -15.10 8.13 10.35
CA SER A 119 -15.86 8.23 11.59
C SER A 119 -17.25 7.73 11.26
N THR A 120 -17.50 6.45 11.52
CA THR A 120 -18.83 5.85 11.51
C THR A 120 -19.67 6.61 12.52
N LYS A 121 -20.39 7.65 12.09
CA LYS A 121 -21.42 8.26 12.92
C LYS A 121 -22.51 7.20 13.14
N LYS A 122 -22.43 6.52 14.30
CA LYS A 122 -23.51 5.72 14.86
C LYS A 122 -24.69 6.67 15.09
N ALA A 123 -25.63 6.70 14.14
CA ALA A 123 -26.89 7.42 14.29
C ALA A 123 -27.71 6.72 15.38
N VAL A 124 -27.61 7.24 16.61
CA VAL A 124 -28.52 6.92 17.71
C VAL A 124 -29.81 7.71 17.43
N LEU A 125 -30.81 7.04 16.86
CA LEU A 125 -32.18 7.55 16.83
C LEU A 125 -32.77 7.41 18.23
N LEU A 126 -32.61 8.45 19.04
CA LEU A 126 -33.43 8.70 20.22
C LEU A 126 -34.31 9.91 19.93
N SER A 127 -35.62 9.68 19.90
CA SER A 127 -36.60 10.75 20.08
C SER A 127 -37.63 10.24 21.09
N PRO A 128 -37.68 10.82 22.29
CA PRO A 128 -38.81 10.65 23.19
C PRO A 128 -39.77 11.82 23.00
N VAL A 129 -41.01 11.57 22.60
CA VAL A 129 -42.12 12.51 22.90
C VAL A 129 -43.37 11.71 23.21
N VAL A 130 -43.64 11.63 24.51
CA VAL A 130 -44.96 11.43 25.09
C VAL A 130 -45.76 12.71 24.87
N LYS A 131 -46.99 12.58 24.36
CA LYS A 131 -48.13 13.35 24.87
C LYS A 131 -49.43 12.60 24.62
#